data_AF-A0A9D7P7H9-F1
#
_entry.id   AF-A0A9D7P7H9-F1
#
_cell.length_a   1.000
_cell.length_b   1.000
_cell.length_c   1.000
_cell.angle_alpha   90.00
_cell.angle_beta   90.00
_cell.angle_gamma   90.00
#
_symmetry.space_group_name_H-M   'P 1'
#
loop_
_entity.id
_entity.type
_entity.pdbx_description
1 polymer ?
#
loop_
_entity_poly.entity_id
_entity_poly.type
_entity_poly.pdbx_seq_one_letter_code
_entity_poly.pdbx_strand_id
1 'polypeptide(L)'
;MSQAVFNLENATNQFAIGSRDLKLPFTIEGVDIEQKLINKDGGIEVPNTLDWLTRIKIHDEETGKETEALIHMNSPFDYRGYRLFQASYVQMGSARSIKLRVTPATPAAGGTTEEISIQRNGETKLSDGTRVKYVEFNPHITFTQDSKIDFGSAQYENPGAHLIYITPDGKEGDVWAFNEKFIGEISSAPFLKSKFLSDPKYQFVLTDFQKVGQAHILSVQYDPGAKVVYVGFTILCLTLIFIFFFSHQRLWIVIEDGKVNMGGDSNRNRLGFEDRARKLADLIRGTQATS
;
A
#
# COMPACT_ATOMS: atom_id res chain seq x y z
N MET A 1 1.30 56.46 -33.45
CA MET A 1 1.29 55.89 -32.09
C MET A 1 0.66 54.51 -32.18
N SER A 2 1.49 53.47 -32.17
CA SER A 2 1.05 52.09 -32.37
C SER A 2 0.41 51.57 -31.07
N GLN A 3 -0.92 51.43 -31.06
CA GLN A 3 -1.63 50.68 -30.03
C GLN A 3 -1.25 49.21 -30.17
N ALA A 4 -0.52 48.68 -29.19
CA ALA A 4 -0.36 47.23 -29.05
C ALA A 4 -1.68 46.66 -28.55
N VAL A 5 -2.45 46.06 -29.46
CA VAL A 5 -3.63 45.28 -29.11
C VAL A 5 -3.15 43.96 -28.50
N PHE A 6 -3.34 43.80 -27.20
CA PHE A 6 -3.11 42.53 -26.51
C PHE A 6 -4.25 41.57 -26.85
N ASN A 7 -3.94 40.58 -27.69
CA ASN A 7 -4.87 39.53 -28.06
C ASN A 7 -4.92 38.48 -26.94
N LEU A 8 -5.94 38.53 -26.09
CA LEU A 8 -6.13 37.64 -24.93
C LEU A 8 -6.26 36.16 -25.31
N GLU A 9 -6.60 35.85 -26.57
CA GLU A 9 -6.69 34.47 -27.07
C GLU A 9 -5.33 33.77 -27.21
N ASN A 10 -4.23 34.53 -27.33
CA ASN A 10 -2.87 33.94 -27.31
C ASN A 10 -2.32 33.75 -25.90
N ALA A 11 -2.95 34.30 -24.87
CA ALA A 11 -2.59 34.05 -23.47
C ALA A 11 -3.20 32.75 -22.92
N THR A 12 -4.20 32.18 -23.61
CA THR A 12 -4.91 30.98 -23.15
C THR A 12 -4.12 29.69 -23.38
N ASN A 13 -3.04 29.73 -24.18
CA ASN A 13 -2.16 28.58 -24.43
C ASN A 13 -0.91 28.54 -23.54
N GLN A 14 -0.67 29.53 -22.68
CA GLN A 14 0.49 29.53 -21.75
C GLN A 14 0.12 29.24 -20.28
N PHE A 15 -1.17 29.12 -19.95
CA PHE A 15 -1.62 28.71 -18.63
C PHE A 15 -2.77 27.70 -18.74
N ALA A 16 -2.50 26.56 -19.39
CA ALA A 16 -3.24 25.36 -19.04
C ALA A 16 -2.75 24.94 -17.63
N ILE A 17 -3.44 25.43 -16.60
CA ILE A 17 -3.43 24.81 -15.26
C ILE A 17 -4.16 23.47 -15.45
N GLY A 18 -3.42 22.50 -15.95
CA GLY A 18 -3.94 21.26 -16.53
C GLY A 18 -3.01 20.12 -16.19
N SER A 19 -3.61 19.00 -15.79
CA SER A 19 -2.93 17.73 -15.53
C SER A 19 -1.99 17.39 -16.68
N ARG A 20 -0.69 17.29 -16.41
CA ARG A 20 0.27 16.75 -17.36
C ARG A 20 0.33 15.24 -17.15
N ASP A 21 0.05 14.47 -18.19
CA ASP A 21 0.23 13.02 -18.15
C ASP A 21 1.73 12.72 -18.01
N LEU A 22 2.09 12.17 -16.86
CA LEU A 22 3.44 11.71 -16.58
C LEU A 22 3.44 10.19 -16.69
N LYS A 23 4.08 9.68 -17.74
CA LYS A 23 4.34 8.24 -17.84
C LYS A 23 5.32 7.85 -16.74
N LEU A 24 4.94 6.86 -15.94
CA LEU A 24 5.85 6.27 -14.95
C LEU A 24 6.98 5.50 -15.68
N PRO A 25 8.21 5.50 -15.14
CA PRO A 25 9.32 4.72 -15.70
C PRO A 25 9.24 3.22 -15.37
N PHE A 26 8.16 2.78 -14.74
CA PHE A 26 7.89 1.41 -14.34
C PHE A 26 6.38 1.17 -14.40
N THR A 27 5.97 -0.10 -14.44
CA THR A 27 4.57 -0.50 -14.30
C THR A 27 4.31 -1.06 -12.91
N ILE A 28 3.06 -0.97 -12.46
CA ILE A 28 2.62 -1.46 -11.16
C ILE A 28 1.53 -2.49 -11.40
N GLU A 29 1.75 -3.70 -10.92
CA GLU A 29 0.78 -4.78 -10.90
C GLU A 29 0.19 -4.90 -9.49
N GLY A 30 -1.14 -4.89 -9.39
CA GLY A 30 -1.84 -5.20 -8.15
C GLY A 30 -1.92 -6.72 -7.97
N VAL A 31 -1.17 -7.25 -7.01
CA VAL A 31 -1.04 -8.70 -6.77
C VAL A 31 -2.17 -9.19 -5.87
N ASP A 32 -2.43 -8.49 -4.77
CA ASP A 32 -3.39 -8.92 -3.75
C ASP A 32 -3.84 -7.72 -2.90
N ILE A 33 -5.07 -7.80 -2.39
CA ILE A 33 -5.58 -6.87 -1.40
C ILE A 33 -6.19 -7.63 -0.24
N GLU A 34 -5.93 -7.16 0.97
CA GLU A 34 -6.40 -7.77 2.20
C GLU A 34 -6.87 -6.70 3.17
N GLN A 35 -7.97 -6.99 3.88
CA GLN A 35 -8.46 -6.15 4.96
C GLN A 35 -8.43 -6.96 6.25
N LYS A 36 -7.66 -6.46 7.23
CA LYS A 36 -7.60 -7.09 8.54
C LYS A 36 -8.71 -6.51 9.39
N LEU A 37 -9.76 -7.30 9.62
CA LEU A 37 -10.92 -6.87 10.40
C LEU A 37 -10.70 -7.03 11.91
N ILE A 38 -11.32 -6.16 12.69
CA ILE A 38 -11.38 -6.25 14.16
C ILE A 38 -12.32 -7.40 14.54
N ASN A 39 -13.56 -7.37 14.04
CA ASN A 39 -14.51 -8.47 14.13
C ASN A 39 -14.69 -9.10 12.73
N LYS A 40 -14.37 -10.39 12.62
CA LYS A 40 -14.50 -11.15 11.36
C LYS A 40 -15.96 -11.31 10.90
N ASP A 41 -16.90 -11.31 11.84
CA ASP A 41 -18.32 -11.47 11.54
C ASP A 41 -18.95 -10.14 11.07
N GLY A 42 -18.30 -9.00 11.36
CA GLY A 42 -18.74 -7.67 10.94
C GLY A 42 -18.52 -7.37 9.45
N GLY A 43 -18.91 -6.15 9.03
CA GLY A 43 -18.68 -5.63 7.69
C GLY A 43 -17.25 -5.14 7.46
N ILE A 44 -16.97 -4.62 6.27
CA ILE A 44 -15.66 -4.06 5.86
C ILE A 44 -15.56 -2.54 6.05
N GLU A 45 -16.37 -2.01 6.96
CA GLU A 45 -16.40 -0.57 7.23
C GLU A 45 -15.14 -0.12 7.96
N VAL A 46 -14.78 1.15 7.81
CA VAL A 46 -13.62 1.76 8.46
C VAL A 46 -13.55 1.46 9.97
N PRO A 47 -14.65 1.57 10.75
CA PRO A 47 -14.58 1.31 12.20
C PRO A 47 -14.28 -0.15 12.56
N ASN A 48 -14.52 -1.11 11.64
CA ASN A 48 -14.24 -2.52 11.84
C ASN A 48 -12.95 -2.98 11.16
N THR A 49 -12.17 -2.07 10.57
CA THR A 49 -10.94 -2.42 9.85
C THR A 49 -9.72 -1.95 10.62
N LEU A 50 -8.84 -2.90 10.97
CA LEU A 50 -7.57 -2.63 11.65
C LEU A 50 -6.50 -2.17 10.67
N ASP A 51 -6.45 -2.77 9.47
CA ASP A 51 -5.45 -2.43 8.44
C ASP A 51 -5.93 -2.81 7.04
N TRP A 52 -5.47 -2.07 6.03
CA TRP A 52 -5.68 -2.34 4.61
C TRP A 52 -4.33 -2.65 3.96
N LEU A 53 -4.12 -3.91 3.62
CA LEU A 53 -2.89 -4.39 3.02
C LEU A 53 -3.05 -4.44 1.51
N THR A 54 -2.12 -3.81 0.79
CA THR A 54 -2.07 -3.81 -0.67
C THR A 54 -0.72 -4.35 -1.11
N ARG A 55 -0.69 -5.51 -1.74
CA ARG A 55 0.53 -6.09 -2.30
C ARG A 55 0.61 -5.72 -3.77
N ILE A 56 1.73 -5.15 -4.14
CA ILE A 56 2.02 -4.78 -5.51
C ILE A 56 3.34 -5.38 -5.96
N LYS A 57 3.48 -5.55 -7.27
CA LYS A 57 4.75 -5.84 -7.92
C LYS A 57 5.06 -4.70 -8.89
N ILE A 58 6.24 -4.11 -8.72
CA ILE A 58 6.75 -3.06 -9.60
C ILE A 58 7.67 -3.71 -10.62
N HIS A 59 7.39 -3.46 -11.89
CA HIS A 59 8.20 -3.91 -13.02
C HIS A 59 8.92 -2.70 -13.63
N ASP A 60 10.22 -2.60 -13.40
CA ASP A 60 11.03 -1.51 -13.92
C ASP A 60 11.61 -1.88 -15.29
N GLU A 61 11.08 -1.27 -16.35
CA GLU A 61 11.44 -1.58 -17.75
C GLU A 61 12.88 -1.18 -18.09
N GLU A 62 13.43 -0.18 -17.41
CA GLU A 62 14.78 0.34 -17.66
C GLU A 62 15.86 -0.57 -17.06
N THR A 63 15.60 -1.12 -15.88
CA THR A 63 16.55 -1.98 -15.16
C THR A 63 16.24 -3.47 -15.30
N GLY A 64 15.04 -3.83 -15.77
CA GLY A 64 14.54 -5.20 -15.82
C GLY A 64 14.25 -5.81 -14.44
N LYS A 65 14.21 -5.00 -13.38
CA LYS A 65 14.05 -5.46 -12.00
C LYS A 65 12.57 -5.55 -11.61
N GLU A 66 12.17 -6.70 -11.07
CA GLU A 66 10.91 -6.84 -10.34
C GLU A 66 11.12 -6.54 -8.85
N THR A 67 10.24 -5.73 -8.26
CA THR A 67 10.26 -5.42 -6.83
C THR A 67 8.87 -5.63 -6.22
N GLU A 68 8.77 -6.54 -5.28
CA GLU A 68 7.56 -6.73 -4.48
C GLU A 68 7.48 -5.68 -3.37
N ALA A 69 6.30 -5.13 -3.15
CA ALA A 69 6.05 -4.16 -2.10
C ALA A 69 4.71 -4.42 -1.41
N LEU A 70 4.68 -4.13 -0.12
CA LEU A 70 3.48 -4.14 0.71
C LEU A 70 3.22 -2.72 1.19
N ILE A 71 2.07 -2.17 0.80
CA ILE A 71 1.61 -0.84 1.23
C ILE A 71 0.43 -1.05 2.16
N HIS A 72 0.50 -0.46 3.35
CA HIS A 72 -0.56 -0.53 4.35
C HIS A 72 -0.56 0.72 5.24
N MET A 73 -1.44 0.78 6.23
CA MET A 73 -1.66 2.01 6.99
C MET A 73 -0.35 2.49 7.65
N ASN A 74 -0.04 3.79 7.47
CA ASN A 74 1.18 4.44 7.94
C ASN A 74 2.51 3.85 7.41
N SER A 75 2.45 2.99 6.40
CA SER A 75 3.61 2.33 5.80
C SER A 75 3.61 2.53 4.29
N PRO A 76 3.97 3.73 3.81
CA PRO A 76 4.14 3.99 2.39
C PRO A 76 5.37 3.26 1.84
N PHE A 77 5.40 3.04 0.53
CA PHE A 77 6.54 2.45 -0.16
C PHE A 77 7.23 3.46 -1.07
N ASP A 78 8.54 3.63 -0.90
CA ASP A 78 9.34 4.56 -1.69
C ASP A 78 10.16 3.80 -2.75
N TYR A 79 10.04 4.18 -4.02
CA TYR A 79 10.75 3.60 -5.16
C TYR A 79 11.19 4.67 -6.15
N ARG A 80 12.50 4.80 -6.42
CA ARG A 80 13.07 5.77 -7.39
C ARG A 80 12.57 7.24 -7.24
N GLY A 81 12.28 7.68 -6.02
CA GLY A 81 11.74 9.03 -5.75
C GLY A 81 10.22 9.16 -5.88
N TYR A 82 9.53 8.05 -6.19
CA TYR A 82 8.09 7.93 -6.10
C TYR A 82 7.71 7.32 -4.76
N ARG A 83 6.72 7.92 -4.10
CA ARG A 83 6.10 7.43 -2.88
C ARG A 83 4.72 6.90 -3.21
N LEU A 84 4.47 5.65 -2.88
CA LEU A 84 3.19 4.98 -3.03
C LEU A 84 2.55 4.84 -1.65
N PHE A 85 1.33 5.33 -1.51
CA PHE A 85 0.57 5.22 -0.27
C PHE A 85 -0.86 4.85 -0.54
N GLN A 86 -1.47 4.18 0.42
CA GLN A 86 -2.90 3.91 0.39
C GLN A 86 -3.65 5.24 0.58
N ALA A 87 -4.45 5.60 -0.42
CA ALA A 87 -5.23 6.84 -0.40
C ALA A 87 -6.68 6.61 0.02
N SER A 88 -7.28 5.51 -0.44
CA SER A 88 -8.66 5.16 -0.14
C SER A 88 -8.93 3.69 -0.46
N TYR A 89 -10.19 3.27 -0.35
CA TYR A 89 -10.67 1.96 -0.78
C TYR A 89 -12.13 2.04 -1.22
N VAL A 90 -12.56 1.08 -2.01
CA VAL A 90 -13.96 0.93 -2.42
C VAL A 90 -14.69 0.12 -1.36
N GLN A 91 -15.73 0.71 -0.77
CA GLN A 91 -16.52 0.10 0.31
C GLN A 91 -17.45 -1.02 -0.17
N MET A 92 -17.56 -1.25 -1.48
CA MET A 92 -18.28 -2.39 -2.03
C MET A 92 -17.60 -3.69 -1.61
N GLY A 93 -18.35 -4.59 -0.97
CA GLY A 93 -17.84 -5.89 -0.52
C GLY A 93 -17.39 -6.79 -1.67
N SER A 94 -16.37 -7.59 -1.42
CA SER A 94 -15.82 -8.60 -2.32
C SER A 94 -15.16 -9.72 -1.50
N ALA A 95 -14.63 -10.73 -2.18
CA ALA A 95 -13.91 -11.83 -1.53
C ALA A 95 -12.47 -11.91 -2.03
N ARG A 96 -11.50 -11.88 -1.12
CA ARG A 96 -10.08 -12.13 -1.42
C ARG A 96 -9.86 -13.60 -1.76
N SER A 97 -10.58 -14.48 -1.07
CA SER A 97 -10.63 -15.90 -1.37
C SER A 97 -12.03 -16.44 -1.07
N ILE A 98 -12.41 -17.49 -1.79
CA ILE A 98 -13.66 -18.21 -1.59
C ILE A 98 -13.35 -19.69 -1.33
N LYS A 99 -14.13 -20.31 -0.45
CA LYS A 99 -14.18 -21.76 -0.29
C LYS A 99 -15.50 -22.28 -0.79
N LEU A 100 -15.44 -23.33 -1.58
CA LEU A 100 -16.58 -23.93 -2.24
C LEU A 100 -16.63 -25.40 -1.90
N ARG A 101 -17.83 -25.91 -1.66
CA ARG A 101 -18.12 -27.33 -1.71
C ARG A 101 -18.69 -27.65 -3.09
N VAL A 102 -18.04 -28.57 -3.79
CA VAL A 102 -18.44 -29.00 -5.13
C VAL A 102 -18.99 -30.40 -5.03
N THR A 103 -20.24 -30.59 -5.42
CA THR A 103 -20.91 -31.89 -5.45
C THR A 103 -21.32 -32.20 -6.88
N PRO A 104 -20.95 -33.36 -7.45
CA PRO A 104 -21.43 -33.75 -8.77
C PRO A 104 -22.96 -33.87 -8.80
N ALA A 105 -23.58 -33.34 -9.85
CA ALA A 105 -25.04 -33.29 -9.97
C ALA A 105 -25.68 -34.68 -10.14
N THR A 106 -24.94 -35.66 -10.64
CA THR A 106 -25.38 -37.06 -10.74
C THR A 106 -24.26 -38.02 -10.33
N PRO A 107 -24.59 -39.21 -9.80
CA PRO A 107 -23.59 -40.25 -9.53
C PRO A 107 -22.79 -40.66 -10.77
N ALA A 108 -23.38 -40.51 -11.96
CA ALA A 108 -22.75 -40.79 -13.24
C ALA A 108 -21.74 -39.71 -13.68
N ALA A 109 -21.75 -38.52 -13.07
CA ALA A 109 -20.77 -37.46 -13.31
C ALA A 109 -19.40 -37.75 -12.66
N GLY A 110 -19.25 -38.90 -11.98
CA GLY A 110 -17.95 -39.52 -11.70
C GLY A 110 -17.12 -38.88 -10.59
N GLY A 111 -17.67 -37.94 -9.82
CA GLY A 111 -16.93 -37.25 -8.76
C GLY A 111 -17.34 -37.64 -7.34
N THR A 112 -16.46 -37.37 -6.40
CA THR A 112 -16.78 -37.27 -4.97
C THR A 112 -17.00 -35.81 -4.60
N THR A 113 -17.84 -35.52 -3.60
CA THR A 113 -17.90 -34.18 -3.04
C THR A 113 -16.52 -33.74 -2.56
N GLU A 114 -16.08 -32.56 -2.98
CA GLU A 114 -14.78 -32.01 -2.61
C GLU A 114 -14.91 -30.55 -2.17
N GLU A 115 -14.02 -30.13 -1.27
CA GLU A 115 -13.90 -28.73 -0.86
C GLU A 115 -12.68 -28.12 -1.55
N ILE A 116 -12.91 -27.00 -2.22
CA ILE A 116 -11.87 -26.26 -2.94
C ILE A 116 -11.79 -24.84 -2.41
N SER A 117 -10.60 -24.24 -2.51
CA SER A 117 -10.38 -22.83 -2.23
C SER A 117 -9.82 -22.16 -3.46
N ILE A 118 -10.35 -20.99 -3.81
CA ILE A 118 -9.93 -20.21 -4.97
C ILE A 118 -9.59 -18.80 -4.50
N GLN A 119 -8.40 -18.34 -4.86
CA GLN A 119 -8.01 -16.94 -4.66
C GLN A 119 -8.73 -16.06 -5.67
N ARG A 120 -8.97 -14.80 -5.31
CA ARG A 120 -9.58 -13.81 -6.22
C ARG A 120 -8.81 -13.74 -7.53
N ASN A 121 -9.54 -13.74 -8.64
CA ASN A 121 -9.01 -13.78 -10.02
C ASN A 121 -8.17 -15.02 -10.36
N GLY A 122 -8.10 -16.00 -9.46
CA GLY A 122 -7.37 -17.24 -9.65
C GLY A 122 -8.22 -18.36 -10.21
N GLU A 123 -7.60 -19.52 -10.32
CA GLU A 123 -8.26 -20.78 -10.68
C GLU A 123 -7.75 -21.91 -9.80
N THR A 124 -8.53 -22.98 -9.73
CA THR A 124 -8.14 -24.23 -9.08
C THR A 124 -8.54 -25.41 -9.95
N LYS A 125 -8.08 -26.61 -9.60
CA LYS A 125 -8.38 -27.84 -10.34
C LYS A 125 -9.07 -28.84 -9.42
N LEU A 126 -10.20 -29.36 -9.89
CA LEU A 126 -10.95 -30.45 -9.29
C LEU A 126 -10.20 -31.77 -9.43
N SER A 127 -10.55 -32.76 -8.61
CA SER A 127 -9.93 -34.09 -8.64
C SER A 127 -10.09 -34.83 -9.98
N ASP A 128 -11.20 -34.58 -10.69
CA ASP A 128 -11.46 -35.14 -12.03
C ASP A 128 -10.73 -34.40 -13.17
N GLY A 129 -9.99 -33.35 -12.83
CA GLY A 129 -9.20 -32.56 -13.75
C GLY A 129 -9.88 -31.32 -14.32
N THR A 130 -11.14 -31.06 -13.97
CA THR A 130 -11.86 -29.83 -14.31
C THR A 130 -11.18 -28.61 -13.67
N ARG A 131 -10.92 -27.57 -14.44
CA ARG A 131 -10.44 -26.28 -13.91
C ARG A 131 -11.64 -25.43 -13.52
N VAL A 132 -11.58 -24.74 -12.40
CA VAL A 132 -12.61 -23.79 -11.94
C VAL A 132 -11.95 -22.45 -11.74
N LYS A 133 -12.44 -21.45 -12.47
CA LYS A 133 -11.93 -20.09 -12.49
C LYS A 133 -12.88 -19.16 -11.75
N TYR A 134 -12.33 -18.35 -10.86
CA TYR A 134 -13.03 -17.24 -10.24
C TYR A 134 -13.27 -16.14 -11.28
N VAL A 135 -14.51 -15.67 -11.41
CA VAL A 135 -14.85 -14.55 -12.30
C VAL A 135 -15.14 -13.30 -11.49
N GLU A 136 -16.17 -13.35 -10.65
CA GLU A 136 -16.57 -12.23 -9.81
C GLU A 136 -17.22 -12.69 -8.50
N PHE A 137 -17.38 -11.76 -7.58
CA PHE A 137 -18.08 -11.97 -6.32
C PHE A 137 -19.00 -10.80 -6.04
N ASN A 138 -20.23 -11.11 -5.65
CA ASN A 138 -21.23 -10.16 -5.24
C ASN A 138 -21.58 -10.39 -3.76
N PRO A 139 -21.42 -9.39 -2.87
CA PRO A 139 -21.68 -9.53 -1.43
C PRO A 139 -23.18 -9.64 -1.10
N HIS A 140 -24.05 -9.11 -1.96
CA HIS A 140 -25.49 -9.19 -1.80
C HIS A 140 -26.20 -9.27 -3.15
N ILE A 141 -26.44 -10.50 -3.58
CA ILE A 141 -27.18 -10.78 -4.82
C ILE A 141 -28.66 -10.53 -4.59
N THR A 142 -29.22 -9.68 -5.44
CA THR A 142 -30.66 -9.52 -5.61
C THR A 142 -31.05 -9.88 -7.03
N PHE A 143 -32.31 -10.25 -7.22
CA PHE A 143 -32.85 -10.53 -8.55
C PHE A 143 -33.77 -9.38 -8.96
N THR A 144 -33.48 -8.79 -10.11
CA THR A 144 -34.36 -7.81 -10.76
C THR A 144 -35.66 -8.47 -11.25
N GLN A 145 -36.65 -7.67 -11.63
CA GLN A 145 -37.90 -8.19 -12.22
C GLN A 145 -37.66 -9.06 -13.46
N ASP A 146 -36.58 -8.79 -14.20
CA ASP A 146 -36.14 -9.58 -15.36
C ASP A 146 -35.28 -10.81 -14.99
N SER A 147 -35.20 -11.15 -13.69
CA SER A 147 -34.40 -12.25 -13.16
C SER A 147 -32.90 -12.17 -13.50
N LYS A 148 -32.38 -10.94 -13.68
CA LYS A 148 -30.93 -10.69 -13.75
C LYS A 148 -30.39 -10.44 -12.35
N ILE A 149 -29.15 -10.85 -12.11
CA ILE A 149 -28.43 -10.56 -10.87
C ILE A 149 -28.12 -9.07 -10.83
N ASP A 150 -28.37 -8.46 -9.68
CA ASP A 150 -27.98 -7.09 -9.37
C ASP A 150 -27.28 -7.03 -8.00
N PHE A 151 -26.60 -5.92 -7.77
CA PHE A 151 -25.94 -5.64 -6.50
C PHE A 151 -26.90 -4.90 -5.58
N GLY A 152 -27.42 -5.58 -4.56
CA GLY A 152 -28.37 -4.97 -3.64
C GLY A 152 -27.71 -4.04 -2.61
N SER A 153 -26.54 -4.40 -2.09
CA SER A 153 -25.85 -3.65 -1.03
C SER A 153 -24.35 -3.97 -0.97
N ALA A 154 -23.60 -3.20 -0.18
CA ALA A 154 -22.19 -3.46 0.09
C ALA A 154 -21.96 -4.48 1.23
N GLN A 155 -23.03 -4.87 1.93
CA GLN A 155 -23.02 -5.75 3.07
C GLN A 155 -23.13 -7.22 2.63
N TYR A 156 -22.58 -8.13 3.43
CA TYR A 156 -22.55 -9.56 3.13
C TYR A 156 -23.82 -10.26 3.62
N GLU A 157 -24.93 -10.06 2.94
CA GLU A 157 -26.21 -10.68 3.30
C GLU A 157 -26.48 -11.96 2.51
N ASN A 158 -26.43 -11.85 1.18
CA ASN A 158 -26.64 -12.97 0.25
C ASN A 158 -25.45 -13.06 -0.71
N PRO A 159 -24.26 -13.44 -0.21
CA PRO A 159 -23.07 -13.49 -1.03
C PRO A 159 -23.18 -14.60 -2.08
N GLY A 160 -22.64 -14.33 -3.26
CA GLY A 160 -22.44 -15.35 -4.28
C GLY A 160 -21.22 -15.06 -5.14
N ALA A 161 -20.65 -16.13 -5.67
CA ALA A 161 -19.48 -16.09 -6.55
C ALA A 161 -19.86 -16.62 -7.94
N HIS A 162 -19.48 -15.86 -8.96
CA HIS A 162 -19.58 -16.29 -10.35
C HIS A 162 -18.32 -17.04 -10.74
N LEU A 163 -18.50 -18.21 -11.35
CA LEU A 163 -17.42 -19.12 -11.69
C LEU A 163 -17.61 -19.62 -13.12
N ILE A 164 -16.49 -19.87 -13.78
CA ILE A 164 -16.45 -20.63 -15.02
C ILE A 164 -15.66 -21.90 -14.75
N TYR A 165 -16.21 -23.06 -15.10
CA TYR A 165 -15.48 -24.31 -15.06
C TYR A 165 -15.18 -24.81 -16.48
N ILE A 166 -14.01 -25.42 -16.66
CA ILE A 166 -13.54 -25.98 -17.92
C ILE A 166 -13.16 -27.44 -17.65
N THR A 167 -13.96 -28.32 -18.20
CA THR A 167 -13.81 -29.77 -18.05
C THR A 167 -12.62 -30.30 -18.88
N PRO A 168 -12.07 -31.50 -18.57
CA PRO A 168 -10.99 -32.09 -19.36
C PRO A 168 -11.36 -32.33 -20.83
N ASP A 169 -12.64 -32.55 -21.13
CA ASP A 169 -13.18 -32.65 -22.49
C ASP A 169 -13.35 -31.29 -23.19
N GLY A 170 -12.93 -30.19 -22.54
CA GLY A 170 -12.92 -28.85 -23.12
C GLY A 170 -14.28 -28.14 -23.06
N LYS A 171 -15.30 -28.73 -22.44
CA LYS A 171 -16.59 -28.06 -22.25
C LYS A 171 -16.50 -27.07 -21.11
N GLU A 172 -17.01 -25.87 -21.37
CA GLU A 172 -17.10 -24.80 -20.40
C GLU A 172 -18.51 -24.74 -19.81
N GLY A 173 -18.60 -24.42 -18.52
CA GLY A 173 -19.86 -24.13 -17.85
C GLY A 173 -19.76 -22.83 -17.04
N ASP A 174 -20.85 -22.08 -17.03
CA ASP A 174 -21.01 -20.80 -16.34
C ASP A 174 -21.98 -21.02 -15.17
N VAL A 175 -21.51 -20.79 -13.94
CA VAL A 175 -22.25 -21.15 -12.73
C VAL A 175 -22.09 -20.11 -11.64
N TRP A 176 -23.14 -20.00 -10.81
CA TRP A 176 -23.10 -19.22 -9.59
C TRP A 176 -23.09 -20.13 -8.37
N ALA A 177 -22.18 -19.86 -7.45
CA ALA A 177 -22.11 -20.49 -6.15
C ALA A 177 -22.71 -19.55 -5.09
N PHE A 178 -23.67 -20.05 -4.33
CA PHE A 178 -24.34 -19.30 -3.26
C PHE A 178 -24.20 -20.03 -1.92
N ASN A 179 -24.45 -19.34 -0.82
CA ASN A 179 -24.51 -19.98 0.49
C ASN A 179 -25.76 -20.89 0.61
N GLU A 180 -25.73 -21.85 1.53
CA GLU A 180 -26.81 -22.84 1.69
C GLU A 180 -28.18 -22.20 1.97
N LYS A 181 -28.20 -21.12 2.75
CA LYS A 181 -29.42 -20.37 3.07
C LYS A 181 -30.07 -19.82 1.79
N PHE A 182 -29.30 -19.14 0.96
CA PHE A 182 -29.80 -18.51 -0.25
C PHE A 182 -30.13 -19.52 -1.35
N ILE A 183 -29.42 -20.67 -1.40
CA ILE A 183 -29.82 -21.81 -2.23
C ILE A 183 -31.24 -22.28 -1.87
N GLY A 184 -31.58 -22.34 -0.58
CA GLY A 184 -32.93 -22.67 -0.12
C GLY A 184 -33.99 -21.69 -0.61
N GLU A 185 -33.68 -20.39 -0.55
CA GLU A 185 -34.54 -19.31 -1.06
C GLU A 185 -34.73 -19.41 -2.58
N ILE A 186 -33.65 -19.55 -3.35
CA ILE A 186 -33.69 -19.73 -4.82
C ILE A 186 -34.47 -21.00 -5.20
N SER A 187 -34.31 -22.08 -4.45
CA SER A 187 -34.98 -23.36 -4.71
C SER A 187 -36.50 -23.29 -4.58
N SER A 188 -37.02 -22.32 -3.83
CA SER A 188 -38.47 -22.09 -3.70
C SER A 188 -39.10 -21.46 -4.94
N ALA A 189 -38.31 -20.80 -5.79
CA ALA A 189 -38.73 -20.18 -7.03
C ALA A 189 -38.33 -21.04 -8.24
N PRO A 190 -39.26 -21.74 -8.91
CA PRO A 190 -38.94 -22.70 -9.97
C PRO A 190 -38.09 -22.12 -11.11
N PHE A 191 -38.35 -20.87 -11.50
CA PHE A 191 -37.63 -20.18 -12.56
C PHE A 191 -36.19 -19.80 -12.17
N LEU A 192 -35.94 -19.41 -10.92
CA LEU A 192 -34.59 -19.10 -10.45
C LEU A 192 -33.78 -20.39 -10.24
N LYS A 193 -34.42 -21.46 -9.75
CA LYS A 193 -33.81 -22.78 -9.61
C LYS A 193 -33.33 -23.33 -10.95
N SER A 194 -34.16 -23.25 -12.00
CA SER A 194 -33.78 -23.72 -13.35
C SER A 194 -32.62 -22.91 -13.94
N LYS A 195 -32.56 -21.60 -13.65
CA LYS A 195 -31.55 -20.71 -14.19
C LYS A 195 -30.20 -20.80 -13.47
N PHE A 196 -30.20 -20.92 -12.15
CA PHE A 196 -28.99 -20.75 -11.33
C PHE A 196 -28.52 -22.03 -10.62
N LEU A 197 -29.39 -23.01 -10.41
CA LEU A 197 -29.08 -24.23 -9.63
C LEU A 197 -29.21 -25.51 -10.46
N SER A 198 -29.44 -25.42 -11.77
CA SER A 198 -29.65 -26.58 -12.64
C SER A 198 -28.49 -26.79 -13.61
N ASP A 199 -27.27 -26.71 -13.09
CA ASP A 199 -26.10 -27.16 -13.85
C ASP A 199 -26.11 -28.69 -13.95
N PRO A 200 -25.88 -29.24 -15.16
CA PRO A 200 -25.97 -30.68 -15.40
C PRO A 200 -24.83 -31.50 -14.79
N LYS A 201 -23.72 -30.86 -14.36
CA LYS A 201 -22.50 -31.54 -13.97
C LYS A 201 -22.12 -31.34 -12.50
N TYR A 202 -22.19 -30.12 -11.98
CA TYR A 202 -21.79 -29.80 -10.60
C TYR A 202 -22.75 -28.84 -9.91
N GLN A 203 -22.91 -29.05 -8.61
CA GLN A 203 -23.49 -28.09 -7.68
C GLN A 203 -22.38 -27.44 -6.87
N PHE A 204 -22.23 -26.13 -7.01
CA PHE A 204 -21.28 -25.34 -6.24
C PHE A 204 -22.01 -24.65 -5.07
N VAL A 205 -21.51 -24.88 -3.86
CA VAL A 205 -22.01 -24.23 -2.64
C VAL A 205 -20.90 -23.38 -2.05
N LEU A 206 -21.16 -22.09 -1.86
CA LEU A 206 -20.24 -21.17 -1.19
C LEU A 206 -20.29 -21.44 0.32
N THR A 207 -19.22 -22.00 0.87
CA THR A 207 -19.17 -22.38 2.29
C THR A 207 -18.52 -21.31 3.16
N ASP A 208 -17.48 -20.65 2.66
CA ASP A 208 -16.72 -19.64 3.40
C ASP A 208 -16.03 -18.68 2.43
N PHE A 209 -15.65 -17.49 2.88
CA PHE A 209 -14.91 -16.52 2.09
C PHE A 209 -14.21 -15.48 2.97
N GLN A 210 -13.08 -14.96 2.48
CA GLN A 210 -12.38 -13.86 3.15
C GLN A 210 -12.89 -12.50 2.64
N LYS A 211 -13.61 -11.77 3.48
CA LYS A 211 -14.13 -10.42 3.21
C LYS A 211 -13.01 -9.44 2.85
N VAL A 212 -13.22 -8.65 1.81
CA VAL A 212 -12.35 -7.52 1.42
C VAL A 212 -13.14 -6.49 0.62
N GLY A 213 -12.67 -5.26 0.51
CA GLY A 213 -13.22 -4.27 -0.43
C GLY A 213 -12.96 -4.66 -1.89
N GLN A 214 -13.78 -4.15 -2.80
CA GLN A 214 -13.63 -4.44 -4.23
C GLN A 214 -12.28 -3.96 -4.79
N ALA A 215 -11.78 -2.81 -4.34
CA ALA A 215 -10.48 -2.29 -4.74
C ALA A 215 -9.87 -1.40 -3.66
N HIS A 216 -8.54 -1.35 -3.63
CA HIS A 216 -7.80 -0.31 -2.91
C HIS A 216 -7.37 0.78 -3.89
N ILE A 217 -7.35 2.03 -3.43
CA ILE A 217 -6.92 3.17 -4.23
C ILE A 217 -5.54 3.58 -3.72
N LEU A 218 -4.54 3.45 -4.58
CA LEU A 218 -3.18 3.91 -4.31
C LEU A 218 -2.98 5.30 -4.91
N SER A 219 -2.31 6.17 -4.17
CA SER A 219 -1.78 7.42 -4.70
C SER A 219 -0.28 7.31 -4.88
N VAL A 220 0.19 7.84 -6.01
CA VAL A 220 1.61 7.86 -6.37
C VAL A 220 2.05 9.32 -6.42
N GLN A 221 3.01 9.67 -5.58
CA GLN A 221 3.57 11.02 -5.50
C GLN A 221 5.05 10.98 -5.89
N TYR A 222 5.46 11.85 -6.80
CA TYR A 222 6.88 12.02 -7.13
C TYR A 222 7.47 13.17 -6.31
N ASP A 223 8.43 12.86 -5.43
CA ASP A 223 9.14 13.85 -4.61
C ASP A 223 10.66 13.60 -4.61
N PRO A 224 11.38 14.02 -5.67
CA PRO A 224 12.83 13.88 -5.74
C PRO A 224 13.56 14.86 -4.79
N GLY A 225 12.87 15.91 -4.33
CA GLY A 225 13.44 16.97 -3.49
C GLY A 225 13.57 16.58 -2.03
N ALA A 226 12.76 15.63 -1.55
CA ALA A 226 12.77 15.16 -0.17
C ALA A 226 14.20 14.87 0.36
N LYS A 227 15.02 14.13 -0.41
CA LYS A 227 16.40 13.81 -0.02
C LYS A 227 17.27 15.05 0.18
N VAL A 228 17.14 16.04 -0.69
CA VAL A 228 17.89 17.31 -0.62
C VAL A 228 17.49 18.09 0.63
N VAL A 229 16.19 18.14 0.95
CA VAL A 229 15.68 18.78 2.16
C VAL A 229 16.25 18.12 3.41
N TYR A 230 16.25 16.79 3.48
CA TYR A 230 16.83 16.07 4.63
C TYR A 230 18.33 16.32 4.77
N VAL A 231 19.10 16.33 3.66
CA VAL A 231 20.52 16.68 3.70
C VAL A 231 20.74 18.09 4.25
N GLY A 232 19.95 19.07 3.80
CA GLY A 232 20.01 20.45 4.32
C GLY A 232 19.69 20.52 5.81
N PHE A 233 18.65 19.81 6.26
CA PHE A 233 18.29 19.71 7.67
C PHE A 233 19.40 19.05 8.51
N THR A 234 20.03 18.00 8.01
CA THR A 234 21.18 17.36 8.68
C THR A 234 22.36 18.32 8.81
N ILE A 235 22.71 19.06 7.76
CA ILE A 235 23.77 20.07 7.81
C ILE A 235 23.44 21.17 8.82
N LEU A 236 22.19 21.63 8.86
CA LEU A 236 21.71 22.61 9.83
C LEU A 236 21.90 22.10 11.27
N CYS A 237 21.44 20.88 11.57
CA CYS A 237 21.62 20.26 12.89
C CYS A 237 23.10 20.11 13.26
N LEU A 238 23.95 19.65 12.33
CA LEU A 238 25.39 19.53 12.56
C LEU A 238 26.05 20.89 12.80
N THR A 239 25.64 21.93 12.08
CA THR A 239 26.16 23.29 12.25
C THR A 239 25.78 23.85 13.62
N LEU A 240 24.54 23.63 14.07
CA LEU A 240 24.11 24.02 15.41
C LEU A 240 24.94 23.29 16.48
N ILE A 241 25.12 21.97 16.35
CA ILE A 241 25.99 21.19 17.24
C ILE A 241 27.41 21.79 17.22
N PHE A 242 27.99 22.04 16.06
CA PHE A 242 29.34 22.60 15.95
C PHE A 242 29.46 23.95 16.68
N ILE A 243 28.51 24.86 16.51
CA ILE A 243 28.48 26.16 17.20
C ILE A 243 28.35 26.02 18.72
N PHE A 244 27.64 24.99 19.22
CA PHE A 244 27.53 24.75 20.65
C PHE A 244 28.78 24.15 21.27
N PHE A 245 29.48 23.26 20.55
CA PHE A 245 30.63 22.52 21.08
C PHE A 245 31.97 23.21 20.86
N PHE A 246 32.14 23.97 19.77
CA PHE A 246 33.36 24.70 19.49
C PHE A 246 33.28 26.11 20.08
N SER A 247 33.80 26.26 21.30
CA SER A 247 34.06 27.58 21.88
C SER A 247 35.32 28.18 21.26
N HIS A 248 35.22 29.37 20.67
CA HIS A 248 36.41 30.13 20.29
C HIS A 248 37.14 30.57 21.56
N GLN A 249 38.37 30.10 21.71
CA GLN A 249 39.27 30.45 22.81
C GLN A 249 40.48 31.17 22.24
N ARG A 250 40.81 32.33 22.81
CA ARG A 250 42.01 33.09 22.47
C ARG A 250 42.87 33.21 23.71
N LEU A 251 44.13 32.84 23.58
CA LEU A 251 45.13 33.01 24.63
C LEU A 251 46.25 33.88 24.08
N TRP A 252 46.53 34.97 24.76
CA TRP A 252 47.65 35.87 24.50
C TRP A 252 48.72 35.63 25.56
N ILE A 253 49.96 35.45 25.11
CA ILE A 253 51.14 35.31 25.97
C ILE A 253 52.13 36.39 25.54
N VAL A 254 52.49 37.27 26.47
CA VAL A 254 53.46 38.36 26.25
C VAL A 254 54.66 38.10 27.15
N ILE A 255 55.86 38.17 26.58
CA ILE A 255 57.13 37.94 27.28
C ILE A 255 57.96 39.21 27.17
N GLU A 256 58.17 39.90 28.29
CA GLU A 256 58.97 41.13 28.36
C GLU A 256 59.83 41.11 29.63
N ASP A 257 61.11 41.45 29.53
CA ASP A 257 62.06 41.56 30.65
C ASP A 257 62.05 40.36 31.62
N GLY A 258 61.97 39.14 31.08
CA GLY A 258 61.92 37.90 31.86
C GLY A 258 60.59 37.65 32.60
N LYS A 259 59.58 38.50 32.41
CA LYS A 259 58.23 38.35 32.96
C LYS A 259 57.29 37.83 31.87
N VAL A 260 56.52 36.80 32.21
CA VAL A 260 55.50 36.22 31.33
C VAL A 260 54.12 36.68 31.79
N ASN A 261 53.45 37.48 30.96
CA ASN A 261 52.07 37.92 31.17
C ASN A 261 51.14 37.09 30.28
N MET A 262 50.08 36.52 30.86
CA MET A 262 49.09 35.74 30.13
C MET A 262 47.71 36.37 30.29
N GLY A 263 47.00 36.53 29.17
CA GLY A 263 45.61 36.98 29.12
C GLY A 263 44.83 36.13 28.14
N GLY A 264 43.54 35.94 28.34
CA GLY A 264 42.76 35.14 27.41
C GLY A 264 41.28 35.49 27.46
N ASP A 265 40.62 35.21 26.35
CA ASP A 265 39.19 35.41 26.18
C ASP A 265 38.57 34.13 25.60
N SER A 266 37.40 33.78 26.10
CA SER A 266 36.67 32.58 25.66
C SER A 266 35.20 32.94 25.59
N ASN A 267 34.62 32.85 24.39
CA ASN A 267 33.23 33.23 24.16
C ASN A 267 32.25 32.35 24.98
N ARG A 268 32.58 31.08 25.21
CA ARG A 268 31.82 30.13 26.06
C ARG A 268 32.74 29.28 26.94
N ASN A 269 32.19 28.65 27.99
CA ASN A 269 32.93 27.79 28.94
C ASN A 269 34.20 28.42 29.54
N ARG A 270 34.05 29.58 30.20
CA ARG A 270 35.15 30.35 30.80
C ARG A 270 35.92 29.57 31.88
N LEU A 271 35.22 28.79 32.69
CA LEU A 271 35.80 27.98 33.78
C LEU A 271 36.77 26.91 33.24
N GLY A 272 36.35 26.13 32.23
CA GLY A 272 37.24 25.13 31.62
C GLY A 272 38.40 25.73 30.83
N PHE A 273 38.26 26.97 30.33
CA PHE A 273 39.40 27.71 29.76
C PHE A 273 40.39 28.15 30.83
N GLU A 274 39.90 28.68 31.95
CA GLU A 274 40.74 29.14 33.07
C GLU A 274 41.58 27.99 33.64
N ASP A 275 40.99 26.81 33.84
CA ASP A 275 41.72 25.62 34.31
C ASP A 275 42.84 25.20 33.36
N ARG A 276 42.59 25.25 32.04
CA ARG A 276 43.61 24.94 31.03
C ARG A 276 44.69 26.00 30.96
N ALA A 277 44.33 27.28 31.06
CA ALA A 277 45.28 28.39 31.10
C ALA A 277 46.17 28.32 32.35
N ARG A 278 45.61 27.99 33.52
CA ARG A 278 46.36 27.75 34.76
C ARG A 278 47.34 26.59 34.62
N LYS A 279 46.91 25.44 34.12
CA LYS A 279 47.80 24.29 33.85
C LYS A 279 48.96 24.67 32.94
N LEU A 280 48.71 25.45 31.89
CA LEU A 280 49.76 25.92 30.99
C LEU A 280 50.73 26.88 31.69
N ALA A 281 50.21 27.80 32.50
CA ALA A 281 51.04 28.71 33.30
C ALA A 281 51.93 27.94 34.30
N ASP A 282 51.41 26.90 34.93
CA ASP A 282 52.15 26.05 35.86
C ASP A 282 53.25 25.25 35.14
N LEU A 283 52.99 24.78 33.92
CA LEU A 283 53.98 24.09 33.09
C LEU A 283 55.16 25.02 32.70
N ILE A 284 54.85 26.27 32.34
CA ILE A 284 55.85 27.27 31.99
C ILE A 284 56.70 27.64 33.21
N ARG A 285 56.07 27.77 34.40
CA ARG A 285 56.77 28.03 35.66
C ARG A 285 57.62 26.85 36.13
N GLY A 286 57.13 25.61 35.97
CA GLY A 286 57.85 24.39 36.36
C GLY A 286 59.07 24.09 35.49
N THR A 287 59.08 24.54 34.23
CA THR A 287 60.24 24.35 33.33
C THR A 287 61.43 25.24 33.69
N GLN A 288 61.26 26.27 34.53
CA GLN A 288 62.32 27.17 34.99
C GLN A 288 63.18 26.60 36.14
N ALA A 289 62.90 25.39 36.64
CA ALA A 289 63.55 24.83 37.84
C ALA A 289 64.67 23.80 37.57
N THR A 290 65.14 23.66 36.33
CA THR A 290 66.32 22.82 36.02
C THR A 290 67.24 23.52 35.02
N SER A 291 68.14 24.33 35.56
CA SER A 291 69.39 24.77 34.94
C SER A 291 70.45 24.84 36.01
#